data_AF-A0A0J9TAP5-F1
#
_entry.id   AF-A0A0J9TAP5-F1
#
_cell.length_a   1.000
_cell.length_b   1.000
_cell.length_c   1.000
_cell.angle_alpha   90.00
_cell.angle_beta   90.00
_cell.angle_gamma   90.00
#
_symmetry.space_group_name_H-M   'P 1'
#
loop_
_entity.id
_entity.type
_entity.pdbx_description
1 polymer ?
#
loop_
_entity_poly.entity_id
_entity_poly.type
_entity_poly.pdbx_seq_one_letter_code
_entity_poly.pdbx_strand_id
1 'polypeptide(L)'
;MTTELKKKNSEQSGRENEDSNSYTSDNYKINVDIKMSNFASSNGANPSDGDIHSLTKWKLFKVLLLRLAIALIFLVISLIIQGFFMIYSDSYYKRYTTPLSDRIHNLFENPPEWISYKLSNNLIALLSITFLQLILFNSVYLSMAIVCRFLYMMGFFYILRGILIYVTSLPATLETCVPLESGNIAFNLLQIIKINMNLVYVCSDLIISGHSFSTTIFLLFALFYVNSVVLKTLITFLCFVIYAFIIVGFIHYTSDVLLGFIFGIFIFTFYHLMLDISSQYYIFNKLFEIKIISNKKNVQAKPFFLRCFFTRVFLKIIPFLEGLNYSLDYALSKNADFSTFCICEESAMAMPAAACSLQKSSKENKICVNYSDHLFHSYAGDGTINFLLFKFLRRIKMD
;
A
#
# COMPACT_ATOMS: atom_id res chain seq x y z
N MET A 1 46.51 32.38 57.86
CA MET A 1 46.33 32.71 59.29
C MET A 1 45.52 34.00 59.35
N THR A 2 44.47 34.07 60.18
CA THR A 2 43.67 35.29 60.51
C THR A 2 43.26 36.22 59.35
N THR A 3 42.09 36.07 58.75
CA THR A 3 40.77 36.63 59.19
C THR A 3 40.65 38.16 59.11
N GLU A 4 39.76 38.63 58.22
CA GLU A 4 38.70 39.56 58.64
C GLU A 4 37.34 39.04 58.16
N LEU A 5 36.39 38.96 59.09
CA LEU A 5 34.96 38.82 58.79
C LEU A 5 34.36 40.22 58.68
N LYS A 6 33.47 40.43 57.70
CA LYS A 6 32.32 41.31 57.93
C LYS A 6 31.03 40.57 57.61
N LYS A 7 30.12 40.58 58.57
CA LYS A 7 29.02 39.61 58.70
C LYS A 7 27.70 40.28 58.33
N LYS A 8 26.91 39.58 57.50
CA LYS A 8 25.43 39.57 57.40
C LYS A 8 24.67 40.91 57.45
N ASN A 9 23.71 41.06 56.54
CA ASN A 9 22.34 40.70 56.90
C ASN A 9 21.68 39.86 55.80
N SER A 10 20.97 38.83 56.25
CA SER A 10 20.16 37.89 55.48
C SER A 10 18.69 38.19 55.74
N GLU A 11 17.80 37.74 54.85
CA GLU A 11 16.54 37.03 55.10
C GLU A 11 15.64 37.08 53.83
N GLN A 12 14.87 36.06 53.45
CA GLN A 12 14.76 34.67 53.91
C GLN A 12 13.96 33.81 52.91
N SER A 13 14.31 32.51 52.77
CA SER A 13 13.47 31.33 52.44
C SER A 13 12.46 31.41 51.27
N GLY A 14 12.28 30.38 50.44
CA GLY A 14 12.79 28.99 50.36
C GLY A 14 12.09 28.33 49.16
N ARG A 15 12.12 27.02 48.90
CA ARG A 15 12.84 25.84 49.41
C ARG A 15 12.70 24.77 48.30
N GLU A 16 13.74 23.99 48.00
CA GLU A 16 13.82 22.52 48.21
C GLU A 16 12.67 21.70 47.56
N ASN A 17 12.86 20.58 46.84
CA ASN A 17 14.08 19.80 46.56
C ASN A 17 13.89 18.83 45.36
N GLU A 18 15.03 18.34 44.82
CA GLU A 18 15.40 16.94 44.43
C GLU A 18 14.39 16.09 43.59
N ASP A 19 14.79 15.22 42.65
CA ASP A 19 15.98 14.36 42.51
C ASP A 19 16.32 14.20 40.99
N SER A 20 17.60 14.25 40.55
CA SER A 20 18.56 13.14 40.37
C SER A 20 18.18 12.08 39.28
N ASN A 21 19.08 11.53 38.46
CA ASN A 21 20.53 11.69 38.38
C ASN A 21 21.09 11.44 36.94
N SER A 22 22.38 11.75 36.76
CA SER A 22 23.28 11.53 35.60
C SER A 22 23.02 10.27 34.73
N TYR A 23 23.34 10.23 33.43
CA TYR A 23 24.72 10.23 32.90
C TYR A 23 24.82 10.59 31.39
N THR A 24 25.80 11.46 31.07
CA THR A 24 26.77 11.40 29.94
C THR A 24 26.52 10.31 28.87
N SER A 25 26.56 10.53 27.55
CA SER A 25 27.17 11.60 26.74
C SER A 25 26.72 11.41 25.26
N ASP A 26 27.07 12.23 24.26
CA ASP A 26 28.00 13.37 24.21
C ASP A 26 27.53 14.45 23.20
N ASN A 27 28.25 15.58 23.13
CA ASN A 27 27.96 16.74 22.29
C ASN A 27 28.68 16.70 20.93
N TYR A 28 28.09 16.05 19.93
CA TYR A 28 28.41 16.36 18.52
C TYR A 28 27.69 17.63 18.07
N LYS A 29 28.19 18.79 18.50
CA LYS A 29 27.74 20.11 18.01
C LYS A 29 28.19 20.33 16.56
N ILE A 30 27.28 20.18 15.61
CA ILE A 30 27.40 20.79 14.28
C ILE A 30 26.68 22.13 14.31
N ASN A 31 27.39 23.19 14.70
CA ASN A 31 26.87 24.56 14.63
C ASN A 31 26.73 24.99 13.17
N VAL A 32 25.50 25.22 12.72
CA VAL A 32 25.22 25.93 11.45
C VAL A 32 24.36 27.14 11.76
N ASP A 33 25.03 28.25 12.10
CA ASP A 33 24.38 29.55 12.32
C ASP A 33 23.88 30.13 10.99
N ILE A 34 22.60 29.93 10.69
CA ILE A 34 21.90 30.66 9.62
C ILE A 34 21.25 31.90 10.22
N LYS A 35 22.00 33.01 10.21
CA LYS A 35 21.48 34.35 10.52
C LYS A 35 20.53 34.79 9.40
N MET A 36 19.23 34.56 9.58
CA MET A 36 18.18 34.94 8.64
C MET A 36 17.54 36.25 9.10
N SER A 37 18.02 37.39 8.59
CA SER A 37 17.42 38.70 8.87
C SER A 37 16.10 38.88 8.12
N ASN A 38 15.05 39.20 8.87
CA ASN A 38 13.77 39.82 8.49
C ASN A 38 13.29 39.62 7.04
N PHE A 39 12.24 38.82 6.86
CA PHE A 39 11.41 38.86 5.66
C PHE A 39 9.94 39.09 6.01
N ALA A 40 9.34 40.12 5.41
CA ALA A 40 7.94 40.46 5.57
C ALA A 40 7.03 39.49 4.80
N SER A 41 5.77 39.40 5.22
CA SER A 41 4.74 38.63 4.53
C SER A 41 4.41 39.25 3.17
N SER A 42 4.94 38.68 2.09
CA SER A 42 4.55 39.06 0.73
C SER A 42 3.28 38.30 0.33
N ASN A 43 2.14 39.00 0.34
CA ASN A 43 0.91 38.50 -0.25
C ASN A 43 1.07 38.27 -1.77
N GLY A 44 0.28 37.35 -2.33
CA GLY A 44 -0.09 37.35 -3.75
C GLY A 44 1.04 37.18 -4.77
N ALA A 45 1.75 36.06 -4.75
CA ALA A 45 2.57 35.64 -5.90
C ALA A 45 1.73 34.78 -6.86
N ASN A 46 1.10 35.41 -7.85
CA ASN A 46 0.61 34.69 -9.04
C ASN A 46 1.84 34.12 -9.78
N PRO A 47 1.94 32.79 -10.00
CA PRO A 47 3.06 32.23 -10.73
C PRO A 47 3.01 32.71 -12.19
N SER A 48 4.10 33.33 -12.63
CA SER A 48 4.24 33.89 -13.98
C SER A 48 4.21 32.82 -15.06
N ASP A 49 3.59 33.17 -16.18
CA ASP A 49 3.42 32.37 -17.39
C ASP A 49 4.75 31.81 -17.93
N GLY A 50 4.73 30.55 -18.38
CA GLY A 50 5.94 29.82 -18.84
C GLY A 50 5.93 28.32 -18.55
N ASP A 51 5.58 27.51 -19.56
CA ASP A 51 5.85 26.06 -19.69
C ASP A 51 5.30 25.06 -18.65
N ILE A 52 4.33 25.43 -17.81
CA ILE A 52 3.42 24.42 -17.24
C ILE A 52 2.38 24.04 -18.30
N HIS A 53 2.72 23.07 -19.15
CA HIS A 53 1.78 22.46 -20.11
C HIS A 53 0.47 22.14 -19.40
N SER A 54 -0.61 22.85 -19.76
CA SER A 54 -1.93 22.68 -19.14
C SER A 54 -2.36 21.22 -19.24
N LEU A 55 -2.42 20.53 -18.09
CA LEU A 55 -2.74 19.12 -18.02
C LEU A 55 -4.26 18.98 -18.04
N THR A 56 -4.85 19.04 -19.24
CA THR A 56 -6.30 18.88 -19.42
C THR A 56 -6.78 17.55 -18.83
N LYS A 57 -7.98 17.51 -18.23
CA LYS A 57 -8.63 16.28 -17.70
C LYS A 57 -8.51 15.10 -18.69
N TRP A 58 -8.73 15.37 -19.98
CA TRP A 58 -8.58 14.41 -21.08
C TRP A 58 -7.17 13.81 -21.25
N LYS A 59 -6.10 14.61 -21.04
CA LYS A 59 -4.72 14.16 -21.12
C LYS A 59 -4.37 13.27 -19.92
N LEU A 60 -4.81 13.64 -18.72
CA LEU A 60 -4.71 12.79 -17.52
C LEU A 60 -5.45 11.46 -17.72
N PHE A 61 -6.71 11.52 -18.16
CA PHE A 61 -7.53 10.32 -18.41
C PHE A 61 -6.88 9.35 -19.41
N LYS A 62 -6.35 9.86 -20.54
CA LYS A 62 -5.61 9.04 -21.51
C LYS A 62 -4.38 8.36 -20.92
N VAL A 63 -3.62 9.05 -20.04
CA VAL A 63 -2.46 8.47 -19.37
C VAL A 63 -2.89 7.35 -18.42
N LEU A 64 -3.89 7.58 -17.56
CA LEU A 64 -4.38 6.57 -16.61
C LEU A 64 -4.99 5.35 -17.34
N LEU A 65 -5.73 5.57 -18.43
CA LEU A 65 -6.27 4.49 -19.26
C LEU A 65 -5.18 3.61 -19.89
N LEU A 66 -4.10 4.24 -20.38
CA LEU A 66 -2.94 3.51 -20.89
C LEU A 66 -2.26 2.68 -19.78
N ARG A 67 -2.14 3.23 -18.56
CA ARG A 67 -1.60 2.49 -17.40
C ARG A 67 -2.48 1.31 -17.00
N LEU A 68 -3.80 1.47 -17.02
CA LEU A 68 -4.73 0.36 -16.79
C LEU A 68 -4.59 -0.75 -17.84
N ALA A 69 -4.49 -0.38 -19.12
CA ALA A 69 -4.28 -1.37 -20.19
C ALA A 69 -2.98 -2.16 -20.00
N ILE A 70 -1.88 -1.48 -19.62
CA ILE A 70 -0.60 -2.13 -19.30
C ILE A 70 -0.73 -3.06 -18.08
N ALA A 71 -1.42 -2.61 -17.02
CA ALA A 71 -1.65 -3.42 -15.82
C ALA A 71 -2.49 -4.68 -16.10
N LEU A 72 -3.49 -4.58 -16.97
CA LEU A 72 -4.32 -5.70 -17.41
C LEU A 72 -3.52 -6.69 -18.26
N ILE A 73 -2.72 -6.21 -19.22
CA ILE A 73 -1.81 -7.06 -20.01
C ILE A 73 -0.80 -7.78 -19.09
N PHE A 74 -0.25 -7.09 -18.09
CA PHE A 74 0.65 -7.68 -17.10
C PHE A 74 -0.03 -8.80 -16.30
N LEU A 75 -1.27 -8.61 -15.83
CA LEU A 75 -2.02 -9.67 -15.14
C LEU A 75 -2.28 -10.87 -16.08
N VAL A 76 -2.72 -10.64 -17.31
CA VAL A 76 -2.97 -11.72 -18.28
C VAL A 76 -1.71 -12.54 -18.54
N ILE A 77 -0.56 -11.90 -18.74
CA ILE A 77 0.74 -12.58 -18.89
C ILE A 77 1.10 -13.36 -17.61
N SER A 78 0.87 -12.78 -16.44
CA SER A 78 1.13 -13.42 -15.14
C SER A 78 0.32 -14.71 -14.96
N LEU A 79 -0.98 -14.69 -15.29
CA LEU A 79 -1.88 -15.85 -15.23
C LEU A 79 -1.49 -16.94 -16.25
N ILE A 80 -1.01 -16.55 -17.44
CA ILE A 80 -0.49 -17.50 -18.44
C ILE A 80 0.78 -18.19 -17.91
N ILE A 81 1.73 -17.43 -17.36
CA ILE A 81 2.97 -17.98 -16.78
C ILE A 81 2.66 -18.95 -15.64
N GLN A 82 1.81 -18.54 -14.69
CA GLN A 82 1.36 -19.39 -13.59
C GLN A 82 0.67 -20.66 -14.11
N GLY A 83 -0.23 -20.53 -15.09
CA GLY A 83 -0.97 -21.66 -15.63
C GLY A 83 -0.07 -22.71 -16.29
N PHE A 84 0.99 -22.29 -16.99
CA PHE A 84 2.01 -23.22 -17.50
C PHE A 84 2.78 -23.92 -16.38
N PHE A 85 3.17 -23.20 -15.33
CA PHE A 85 3.83 -23.79 -14.16
C PHE A 85 2.94 -24.79 -13.42
N MET A 86 1.64 -24.51 -13.28
CA MET A 86 0.65 -25.43 -12.69
C MET A 86 0.52 -26.71 -13.52
N ILE A 87 0.32 -26.61 -14.84
CA ILE A 87 0.21 -27.78 -15.73
C ILE A 87 1.50 -28.62 -15.68
N TYR A 88 2.66 -27.98 -15.68
CA TYR A 88 3.94 -28.69 -15.60
C TYR A 88 4.11 -29.39 -14.25
N SER A 89 3.81 -28.72 -13.13
CA SER A 89 3.83 -29.33 -11.79
C SER A 89 2.92 -30.56 -11.69
N ASP A 90 1.71 -30.47 -12.26
CA ASP A 90 0.74 -31.57 -12.26
C ASP A 90 1.20 -32.79 -13.08
N SER A 91 2.06 -32.59 -14.08
CA SER A 91 2.66 -33.70 -14.84
C SER A 91 3.61 -34.57 -14.02
N TYR A 92 4.13 -34.07 -12.88
CA TYR A 92 4.93 -34.82 -11.91
C TYR A 92 4.08 -35.41 -10.76
N TYR A 93 2.77 -35.14 -10.74
CA TYR A 93 1.90 -35.54 -9.64
C TYR A 93 1.67 -37.07 -9.61
N LYS A 94 1.96 -37.68 -8.45
CA LYS A 94 1.72 -39.11 -8.22
C LYS A 94 0.33 -39.31 -7.62
N ARG A 95 -0.54 -40.00 -8.36
CA ARG A 95 -1.88 -40.42 -7.91
C ARG A 95 -1.78 -41.29 -6.65
N TYR A 96 -2.80 -41.24 -5.80
CA TYR A 96 -2.87 -41.99 -4.53
C TYR A 96 -1.71 -41.72 -3.57
N THR A 97 -1.17 -40.50 -3.59
CA THR A 97 -0.28 -40.01 -2.52
C THR A 97 -1.14 -39.62 -1.33
N THR A 98 -0.74 -40.07 -0.14
CA THR A 98 -1.47 -39.75 1.10
C THR A 98 -1.35 -38.26 1.42
N PRO A 99 -2.45 -37.58 1.83
CA PRO A 99 -2.43 -36.16 2.16
C PRO A 99 -1.51 -35.88 3.36
N LEU A 100 -1.06 -34.62 3.49
CA LEU A 100 -0.40 -34.18 4.73
C LEU A 100 -1.42 -34.15 5.87
N SER A 101 -1.00 -34.56 7.07
CA SER A 101 -1.86 -34.46 8.25
C SER A 101 -2.02 -33.00 8.67
N ASP A 102 -3.23 -32.47 8.47
CA ASP A 102 -3.65 -31.15 8.95
C ASP A 102 -4.52 -31.33 10.20
N ARG A 103 -4.16 -30.63 11.28
CA ARG A 103 -4.86 -30.74 12.57
C ARG A 103 -6.31 -30.28 12.51
N ILE A 104 -6.67 -29.38 11.59
CA ILE A 104 -8.06 -28.95 11.40
C ILE A 104 -8.81 -29.99 10.56
N HIS A 105 -8.21 -30.56 9.52
CA HIS A 105 -8.86 -31.65 8.75
C HIS A 105 -9.10 -32.88 9.64
N ASN A 106 -8.13 -33.24 10.49
CA ASN A 106 -8.25 -34.32 11.48
C ASN A 106 -9.41 -34.13 12.48
N LEU A 107 -9.93 -32.90 12.67
CA LEU A 107 -11.07 -32.63 13.55
C LEU A 107 -12.42 -32.98 12.91
N PHE A 108 -12.49 -32.97 11.57
CA PHE A 108 -13.73 -33.23 10.82
C PHE A 108 -13.78 -34.63 10.19
N GLU A 109 -12.64 -35.34 10.13
CA GLU A 109 -12.40 -36.65 9.49
C GLU A 109 -12.64 -36.68 7.97
N ASN A 110 -13.76 -36.13 7.50
CA ASN A 110 -14.13 -35.99 6.10
C ASN A 110 -14.66 -34.56 5.82
N PRO A 111 -14.51 -34.03 4.59
CA PRO A 111 -15.09 -32.74 4.22
C PRO A 111 -16.63 -32.80 4.24
N PRO A 112 -17.34 -31.82 4.82
CA PRO A 112 -18.80 -31.82 4.83
C PRO A 112 -19.39 -31.64 3.43
N GLU A 113 -20.36 -32.47 3.05
CA GLU A 113 -20.96 -32.52 1.69
C GLU A 113 -21.54 -31.17 1.21
N TRP A 114 -21.97 -30.30 2.13
CA TRP A 114 -22.51 -28.98 1.84
C TRP A 114 -21.44 -27.94 1.48
N ILE A 115 -20.17 -28.19 1.79
CA ILE A 115 -19.04 -27.37 1.36
C ILE A 115 -18.49 -27.93 0.06
N SER A 116 -18.58 -27.16 -1.02
CA SER A 116 -17.99 -27.53 -2.31
C SER A 116 -17.07 -26.44 -2.83
N TYR A 117 -16.10 -26.84 -3.67
CA TYR A 117 -15.24 -25.91 -4.40
C TYR A 117 -16.05 -24.83 -5.15
N LYS A 118 -17.20 -25.22 -5.72
CA LYS A 118 -18.13 -24.31 -6.40
C LYS A 118 -18.75 -23.27 -5.47
N LEU A 119 -19.08 -23.65 -4.23
CA LEU A 119 -19.59 -22.71 -3.22
C LEU A 119 -18.53 -21.66 -2.85
N SER A 120 -17.29 -22.10 -2.58
CA SER A 120 -16.18 -21.19 -2.26
C SER A 120 -15.88 -20.22 -3.41
N ASN A 121 -15.90 -20.69 -4.67
CA ASN A 121 -15.74 -19.83 -5.84
C ASN A 121 -16.88 -18.81 -5.98
N ASN A 122 -18.13 -19.21 -5.73
CA ASN A 122 -19.29 -18.30 -5.76
C ASN A 122 -19.19 -17.22 -4.66
N LEU A 123 -18.68 -17.54 -3.47
CA LEU A 123 -18.46 -16.55 -2.40
C LEU A 123 -17.36 -15.55 -2.74
N ILE A 124 -16.28 -15.98 -3.39
CA ILE A 124 -15.23 -15.07 -3.89
C ILE A 124 -15.73 -14.23 -5.06
N ALA A 125 -16.58 -14.77 -5.93
CA ALA A 125 -17.27 -13.99 -6.97
C ALA A 125 -18.21 -12.93 -6.37
N LEU A 126 -18.94 -13.26 -5.29
CA LEU A 126 -19.74 -12.28 -4.55
C LEU A 126 -18.84 -11.18 -3.92
N LEU A 127 -17.70 -11.56 -3.35
CA LEU A 127 -16.72 -10.62 -2.82
C LEU A 127 -16.16 -9.68 -3.92
N SER A 128 -15.88 -10.19 -5.13
CA SER A 128 -15.42 -9.36 -6.24
C SER A 128 -16.49 -8.38 -6.76
N ILE A 129 -17.79 -8.70 -6.63
CA ILE A 129 -18.88 -7.75 -6.87
C ILE A 129 -18.86 -6.59 -5.86
N THR A 130 -18.52 -6.85 -4.58
CA THR A 130 -18.33 -5.75 -3.61
C THR A 130 -17.13 -4.86 -3.95
N PHE A 131 -16.10 -5.41 -4.59
CA PHE A 131 -14.98 -4.61 -5.12
C PHE A 131 -15.40 -3.77 -6.34
N LEU A 132 -16.32 -4.24 -7.18
CA LEU A 132 -16.89 -3.41 -8.25
C LEU A 132 -17.68 -2.21 -7.71
N GLN A 133 -18.33 -2.33 -6.54
CA GLN A 133 -18.93 -1.18 -5.87
C GLN A 133 -17.87 -0.13 -5.48
N LEU A 134 -16.71 -0.55 -4.99
CA LEU A 134 -15.59 0.35 -4.69
C LEU A 134 -15.13 1.13 -5.93
N ILE A 135 -15.14 0.49 -7.10
CA ILE A 135 -14.77 1.10 -8.39
C ILE A 135 -15.81 2.17 -8.81
N LEU A 136 -17.10 1.92 -8.54
CA LEU A 136 -18.20 2.79 -8.97
C LEU A 136 -18.48 3.97 -8.03
N PHE A 137 -18.26 3.82 -6.72
CA PHE A 137 -18.53 4.86 -5.72
C PHE A 137 -17.35 5.82 -5.47
N ASN A 138 -16.17 5.54 -6.03
CA ASN A 138 -15.02 6.46 -6.00
C ASN A 138 -14.94 7.32 -7.28
N SER A 139 -14.19 8.43 -7.22
CA SER A 139 -13.85 9.22 -8.41
C SER A 139 -13.25 8.32 -9.51
N VAL A 140 -13.63 8.54 -10.78
CA VAL A 140 -13.13 7.75 -11.91
C VAL A 140 -11.59 7.76 -11.97
N TYR A 141 -10.94 8.88 -11.66
CA TYR A 141 -9.47 9.00 -11.72
C TYR A 141 -8.79 8.20 -10.60
N LEU A 142 -9.33 8.27 -9.38
CA LEU A 142 -8.84 7.48 -8.24
C LEU A 142 -9.13 5.99 -8.43
N SER A 143 -10.34 5.66 -8.89
CA SER A 143 -10.81 4.31 -9.19
C SER A 143 -9.90 3.60 -10.21
N MET A 144 -9.53 4.28 -11.30
CA MET A 144 -8.58 3.76 -12.28
C MET A 144 -7.21 3.44 -11.66
N ALA A 145 -6.71 4.27 -10.74
CA ALA A 145 -5.48 3.99 -10.00
C ALA A 145 -5.65 2.79 -9.05
N ILE A 146 -6.73 2.72 -8.28
CA ILE A 146 -7.06 1.59 -7.39
C ILE A 146 -7.08 0.26 -8.15
N VAL A 147 -7.70 0.22 -9.34
CA VAL A 147 -7.72 -0.99 -10.18
C VAL A 147 -6.31 -1.33 -10.70
N CYS A 148 -5.50 -0.34 -11.12
CA CYS A 148 -4.10 -0.60 -11.50
C CYS A 148 -3.32 -1.25 -10.35
N ARG A 149 -3.46 -0.73 -9.12
CA ARG A 149 -2.80 -1.28 -7.91
C ARG A 149 -3.19 -2.73 -7.68
N PHE A 150 -4.50 -3.02 -7.71
CA PHE A 150 -5.03 -4.37 -7.57
C PHE A 150 -4.44 -5.32 -8.62
N LEU A 151 -4.49 -4.95 -9.91
CA LEU A 151 -3.96 -5.77 -11.01
C LEU A 151 -2.45 -6.07 -10.88
N TYR A 152 -1.64 -5.08 -10.48
CA TYR A 152 -0.21 -5.30 -10.25
C TYR A 152 0.08 -6.20 -9.04
N MET A 153 -0.65 -6.04 -7.93
CA MET A 153 -0.51 -6.92 -6.75
C MET A 153 -0.88 -8.37 -7.09
N MET A 154 -2.00 -8.57 -7.79
CA MET A 154 -2.45 -9.90 -8.23
C MET A 154 -1.45 -10.53 -9.20
N GLY A 155 -0.98 -9.79 -10.22
CA GLY A 155 -0.03 -10.33 -11.20
C GLY A 155 1.31 -10.73 -10.60
N PHE A 156 1.88 -9.90 -9.72
CA PHE A 156 3.13 -10.22 -9.02
C PHE A 156 2.99 -11.46 -8.14
N PHE A 157 1.88 -11.56 -7.38
CA PHE A 157 1.57 -12.73 -6.58
C PHE A 157 1.47 -14.00 -7.43
N TYR A 158 0.73 -13.95 -8.54
CA TYR A 158 0.51 -15.14 -9.37
C TYR A 158 1.78 -15.65 -10.07
N ILE A 159 2.70 -14.76 -10.46
CA ILE A 159 4.03 -15.17 -10.93
C ILE A 159 4.80 -15.89 -9.80
N LEU A 160 4.85 -15.30 -8.60
CA LEU A 160 5.56 -15.88 -7.45
C LEU A 160 4.96 -17.24 -7.05
N ARG A 161 3.63 -17.33 -6.97
CA ARG A 161 2.88 -18.56 -6.71
C ARG A 161 3.19 -19.64 -7.75
N GLY A 162 3.15 -19.29 -9.02
CA GLY A 162 3.47 -20.22 -10.11
C GLY A 162 4.87 -20.80 -10.00
N ILE A 163 5.87 -19.95 -9.71
CA ILE A 163 7.25 -20.41 -9.47
C ILE A 163 7.31 -21.37 -8.27
N LEU A 164 6.61 -21.08 -7.18
CA LEU A 164 6.62 -21.92 -5.99
C LEU A 164 5.94 -23.28 -6.20
N ILE A 165 4.81 -23.32 -6.93
CA ILE A 165 4.12 -24.58 -7.33
C ILE A 165 4.99 -25.41 -8.28
N TYR A 166 5.78 -24.77 -9.14
CA TYR A 166 6.73 -25.46 -10.02
C TYR A 166 7.91 -26.06 -9.25
N VAL A 167 8.48 -25.30 -8.30
CA VAL A 167 9.66 -25.71 -7.53
C VAL A 167 9.32 -26.76 -6.47
N THR A 168 8.11 -26.71 -5.91
CA THR A 168 7.65 -27.64 -4.88
C THR A 168 6.19 -28.00 -5.13
N SER A 169 5.86 -29.28 -5.12
CA SER A 169 4.48 -29.78 -5.14
C SER A 169 4.13 -30.45 -3.81
N LEU A 170 2.89 -30.27 -3.36
CA LEU A 170 2.32 -31.00 -2.23
C LEU A 170 1.31 -32.04 -2.74
N PRO A 171 1.12 -33.17 -2.03
CA PRO A 171 0.06 -34.12 -2.35
C PRO A 171 -1.32 -33.49 -2.14
N ALA A 172 -2.30 -33.94 -2.92
CA ALA A 172 -3.67 -33.43 -2.82
C ALA A 172 -4.24 -33.66 -1.42
N THR A 173 -5.12 -32.76 -0.98
CA THR A 173 -5.92 -32.93 0.24
C THR A 173 -6.89 -34.13 0.16
N LEU A 174 -7.24 -34.54 -1.06
CA LEU A 174 -8.09 -35.69 -1.39
C LEU A 174 -7.32 -36.68 -2.27
N GLU A 175 -7.22 -37.93 -1.82
CA GLU A 175 -6.48 -39.01 -2.52
C GLU A 175 -7.04 -39.33 -3.92
N THR A 176 -8.30 -38.96 -4.17
CA THR A 176 -9.04 -39.17 -5.43
C THR A 176 -8.70 -38.17 -6.54
N CYS A 177 -7.80 -37.21 -6.28
CA CYS A 177 -7.45 -36.18 -7.26
C CYS A 177 -6.78 -36.76 -8.52
N VAL A 178 -7.33 -36.45 -9.70
CA VAL A 178 -6.80 -36.87 -11.00
C VAL A 178 -6.04 -35.70 -11.63
N PRO A 179 -4.73 -35.86 -11.92
CA PRO A 179 -3.93 -34.79 -12.49
C PRO A 179 -4.36 -34.46 -13.92
N LEU A 180 -4.18 -33.21 -14.29
CA LEU A 180 -4.63 -32.64 -15.55
C LEU A 180 -3.83 -33.17 -16.75
N GLU A 181 -4.51 -33.50 -17.83
CA GLU A 181 -3.84 -33.86 -19.09
C GLU A 181 -3.11 -32.64 -19.67
N SER A 182 -1.84 -32.85 -20.03
CA SER A 182 -1.01 -31.92 -20.79
C SER A 182 -0.87 -32.40 -22.24
N GLY A 183 -0.96 -31.48 -23.20
CA GLY A 183 -0.84 -31.77 -24.63
C GLY A 183 -0.09 -30.68 -25.39
N ASN A 184 -0.51 -30.42 -26.63
CA ASN A 184 0.02 -29.36 -27.48
C ASN A 184 -0.14 -27.96 -26.82
N ILE A 185 0.69 -26.99 -27.20
CA ILE A 185 0.68 -25.62 -26.65
C ILE A 185 -0.73 -24.98 -26.68
N ALA A 186 -1.47 -25.14 -27.77
CA ALA A 186 -2.83 -24.63 -27.90
C ALA A 186 -3.84 -25.32 -26.96
N PHE A 187 -3.66 -26.63 -26.71
CA PHE A 187 -4.46 -27.36 -25.73
C PHE A 187 -4.13 -26.88 -24.31
N ASN A 188 -2.85 -26.75 -23.97
CA ASN A 188 -2.42 -26.23 -22.67
C ASN A 188 -2.93 -24.81 -22.44
N LEU A 189 -2.92 -23.93 -23.45
CA LEU A 189 -3.50 -22.58 -23.35
C LEU A 189 -5.02 -22.62 -23.07
N LEU A 190 -5.76 -23.54 -23.70
CA LEU A 190 -7.18 -23.76 -23.40
C LEU A 190 -7.38 -24.29 -21.97
N GLN A 191 -6.52 -25.19 -21.48
CA GLN A 191 -6.54 -25.67 -20.10
C GLN A 191 -6.26 -24.52 -19.12
N ILE A 192 -5.30 -23.63 -19.40
CA ILE A 192 -5.03 -22.43 -18.59
C ILE A 192 -6.28 -21.54 -18.50
N ILE A 193 -7.01 -21.32 -19.60
CA ILE A 193 -8.27 -20.57 -19.58
C ILE A 193 -9.31 -21.27 -18.68
N LYS A 194 -9.47 -22.59 -18.79
CA LYS A 194 -10.40 -23.34 -17.93
C LYS A 194 -10.04 -23.28 -16.44
N ILE A 195 -8.75 -23.36 -16.09
CA ILE A 195 -8.25 -23.22 -14.71
C ILE A 195 -8.63 -21.84 -14.17
N ASN A 196 -8.30 -20.77 -14.90
CA ASN A 196 -8.60 -19.38 -14.50
C ASN A 196 -10.10 -19.10 -14.40
N MET A 197 -10.92 -19.76 -15.22
CA MET A 197 -12.39 -19.69 -15.17
C MET A 197 -13.01 -20.62 -14.10
N ASN A 198 -12.20 -21.28 -13.26
CA ASN A 198 -12.64 -22.24 -12.24
C ASN A 198 -13.47 -23.43 -12.78
N LEU A 199 -13.27 -23.80 -14.05
CA LEU A 199 -13.97 -24.92 -14.69
C LEU A 199 -13.28 -26.26 -14.44
N VAL A 200 -11.99 -26.26 -14.13
CA VAL A 200 -11.19 -27.46 -13.82
C VAL A 200 -10.20 -27.14 -12.71
N TYR A 201 -9.92 -28.12 -11.85
CA TYR A 201 -8.96 -28.05 -10.75
C TYR A 201 -7.63 -28.74 -11.11
N VAL A 202 -6.58 -28.46 -10.35
CA VAL A 202 -5.21 -28.98 -10.54
C VAL A 202 -4.75 -29.56 -9.21
N CYS A 203 -4.21 -30.78 -9.20
CA CYS A 203 -3.92 -31.51 -7.96
C CYS A 203 -2.73 -30.94 -7.18
N SER A 204 -1.77 -30.36 -7.89
CA SER A 204 -0.58 -29.70 -7.33
C SER A 204 -0.80 -28.26 -6.83
N ASP A 205 -2.01 -27.69 -6.95
CA ASP A 205 -2.31 -26.26 -6.66
C ASP A 205 -2.42 -25.89 -5.16
N LEU A 206 -1.61 -26.52 -4.31
CA LEU A 206 -1.73 -26.48 -2.84
C LEU A 206 -0.59 -25.73 -2.14
N ILE A 207 0.16 -24.91 -2.88
CA ILE A 207 1.17 -23.99 -2.34
C ILE A 207 0.81 -22.53 -2.65
N ILE A 208 0.68 -21.76 -1.56
CA ILE A 208 0.11 -20.42 -1.44
C ILE A 208 -1.28 -20.30 -2.07
N SER A 209 -2.34 -20.56 -1.30
CA SER A 209 -3.73 -20.52 -1.76
C SER A 209 -4.10 -19.19 -2.43
N GLY A 210 -4.42 -19.26 -3.73
CA GLY A 210 -4.84 -18.10 -4.51
C GLY A 210 -6.19 -17.53 -4.05
N HIS A 211 -7.09 -18.40 -3.58
CA HIS A 211 -8.37 -18.03 -2.97
C HIS A 211 -8.17 -17.24 -1.68
N SER A 212 -7.28 -17.71 -0.79
CA SER A 212 -6.96 -16.99 0.45
C SER A 212 -6.31 -15.63 0.18
N PHE A 213 -5.32 -15.58 -0.71
CA PHE A 213 -4.67 -14.33 -1.10
C PHE A 213 -5.65 -13.32 -1.71
N SER A 214 -6.47 -13.75 -2.67
CA SER A 214 -7.46 -12.87 -3.32
C SER A 214 -8.45 -12.31 -2.31
N THR A 215 -8.96 -13.15 -1.41
CA THR A 215 -9.85 -12.77 -0.31
C THR A 215 -9.17 -11.75 0.61
N THR A 216 -7.90 -11.95 0.93
CA THR A 216 -7.10 -11.03 1.76
C THR A 216 -6.90 -9.67 1.08
N ILE A 217 -6.56 -9.67 -0.21
CA ILE A 217 -6.40 -8.43 -0.97
C ILE A 217 -7.73 -7.67 -1.04
N PHE A 218 -8.85 -8.34 -1.38
CA PHE A 218 -10.17 -7.70 -1.37
C PHE A 218 -10.55 -7.13 0.01
N LEU A 219 -10.28 -7.87 1.08
CA LEU A 219 -10.49 -7.41 2.46
C LEU A 219 -9.68 -6.13 2.75
N LEU A 220 -8.39 -6.11 2.42
CA LEU A 220 -7.52 -4.97 2.69
C LEU A 220 -7.89 -3.75 1.84
N PHE A 221 -8.25 -3.93 0.56
CA PHE A 221 -8.79 -2.86 -0.27
C PHE A 221 -10.12 -2.32 0.30
N ALA A 222 -11.03 -3.18 0.76
CA ALA A 222 -12.27 -2.74 1.38
C ALA A 222 -12.03 -1.99 2.71
N LEU A 223 -11.17 -2.51 3.58
CA LEU A 223 -10.81 -1.85 4.84
C LEU A 223 -10.13 -0.50 4.61
N PHE A 224 -9.28 -0.37 3.59
CA PHE A 224 -8.57 0.86 3.28
C PHE A 224 -9.43 1.90 2.56
N TYR A 225 -10.09 1.56 1.44
CA TYR A 225 -10.74 2.54 0.56
C TYR A 225 -12.26 2.73 0.78
N VAL A 226 -12.94 1.90 1.57
CA VAL A 226 -14.36 2.13 1.94
C VAL A 226 -14.42 3.06 3.16
N ASN A 227 -15.44 3.91 3.27
CA ASN A 227 -15.70 4.71 4.48
C ASN A 227 -16.75 4.08 5.41
N SER A 228 -17.75 3.38 4.88
CA SER A 228 -18.83 2.75 5.65
C SER A 228 -18.31 1.62 6.56
N VAL A 229 -18.46 1.81 7.88
CA VAL A 229 -18.13 0.81 8.90
C VAL A 229 -18.98 -0.46 8.75
N VAL A 230 -20.26 -0.32 8.39
CA VAL A 230 -21.17 -1.47 8.18
C VAL A 230 -20.66 -2.35 7.04
N LEU A 231 -20.26 -1.75 5.91
CA LEU A 231 -19.75 -2.51 4.77
C LEU A 231 -18.40 -3.16 5.06
N LYS A 232 -17.51 -2.49 5.80
CA LYS A 232 -16.26 -3.09 6.31
C LYS A 232 -16.52 -4.32 7.17
N THR A 233 -17.44 -4.24 8.12
CA THR A 233 -17.79 -5.35 9.01
C THR A 233 -18.39 -6.53 8.23
N LEU A 234 -19.31 -6.26 7.30
CA LEU A 234 -19.92 -7.28 6.45
C LEU A 234 -18.88 -8.00 5.56
N ILE A 235 -18.00 -7.25 4.91
CA ILE A 235 -16.92 -7.82 4.08
C ILE A 235 -15.94 -8.62 4.93
N THR A 236 -15.59 -8.12 6.12
CA THR A 236 -14.70 -8.83 7.07
C THR A 236 -15.31 -10.17 7.49
N PHE A 237 -16.60 -10.19 7.85
CA PHE A 237 -17.31 -11.42 8.19
C PHE A 237 -17.37 -12.40 7.02
N LEU A 238 -17.69 -11.92 5.80
CA LEU A 238 -17.69 -12.75 4.59
C LEU A 238 -16.31 -13.37 4.32
N CYS A 239 -15.23 -12.63 4.52
CA CYS A 239 -13.87 -13.15 4.37
C CYS A 239 -13.55 -14.26 5.38
N PHE A 240 -13.96 -14.11 6.65
CA PHE A 240 -13.82 -15.18 7.65
C PHE A 240 -14.58 -16.46 7.27
N VAL A 241 -15.80 -16.33 6.74
CA VAL A 241 -16.59 -17.47 6.22
C VAL A 241 -15.86 -18.15 5.04
N ILE A 242 -15.30 -17.37 4.11
CA ILE A 242 -14.52 -17.91 2.99
C ILE A 242 -13.30 -18.69 3.46
N TYR A 243 -12.50 -18.15 4.40
CA TYR A 243 -11.35 -18.89 4.94
C TYR A 243 -11.78 -20.19 5.63
N ALA A 244 -12.85 -20.15 6.43
CA ALA A 244 -13.38 -21.34 7.09
C ALA A 244 -13.84 -22.40 6.08
N PHE A 245 -14.54 -22.02 5.01
CA PHE A 245 -15.02 -22.97 4.00
C PHE A 245 -13.88 -23.57 3.15
N ILE A 246 -12.82 -22.80 2.89
CA ILE A 246 -11.64 -23.32 2.18
C ILE A 246 -10.94 -24.44 2.99
N ILE A 247 -10.81 -24.25 4.31
CA ILE A 247 -10.17 -25.24 5.20
C ILE A 247 -11.11 -26.42 5.48
N VAL A 248 -12.33 -26.17 5.97
CA VAL A 248 -13.27 -27.23 6.37
C VAL A 248 -13.78 -28.04 5.16
N GLY A 249 -13.80 -27.44 3.96
CA GLY A 249 -14.07 -28.16 2.71
C GLY A 249 -12.89 -28.99 2.16
N PHE A 250 -11.76 -29.05 2.88
CA PHE A 250 -10.51 -29.71 2.48
C PHE A 250 -10.01 -29.23 1.10
N ILE A 251 -10.27 -27.96 0.74
CA ILE A 251 -9.87 -27.40 -0.56
C ILE A 251 -8.38 -27.05 -0.55
N HIS A 252 -7.92 -26.43 0.55
CA HIS A 252 -6.51 -26.14 0.80
C HIS A 252 -6.17 -26.49 2.25
N TYR A 253 -4.91 -26.84 2.50
CA TYR A 253 -4.38 -27.00 3.86
C TYR A 253 -4.46 -25.68 4.65
N THR A 254 -4.63 -25.75 5.97
CA THR A 254 -4.65 -24.60 6.89
C THR A 254 -3.38 -23.75 6.78
N SER A 255 -2.23 -24.40 6.67
CA SER A 255 -0.93 -23.73 6.47
C SER A 255 -0.89 -22.94 5.16
N ASP A 256 -1.54 -23.44 4.12
CA ASP A 256 -1.60 -22.84 2.80
C ASP A 256 -2.52 -21.60 2.78
N VAL A 257 -3.68 -21.70 3.43
CA VAL A 257 -4.59 -20.57 3.65
C VAL A 257 -3.92 -19.47 4.47
N LEU A 258 -3.21 -19.82 5.56
CA LEU A 258 -2.47 -18.86 6.37
C LEU A 258 -1.34 -18.18 5.58
N LEU A 259 -0.64 -18.92 4.72
CA LEU A 259 0.44 -18.38 3.90
C LEU A 259 -0.11 -17.40 2.86
N GLY A 260 -1.21 -17.72 2.19
CA GLY A 260 -1.93 -16.79 1.31
C GLY A 260 -2.35 -15.48 2.00
N PHE A 261 -2.81 -15.58 3.26
CA PHE A 261 -3.17 -14.42 4.08
C PHE A 261 -1.95 -13.55 4.46
N ILE A 262 -0.85 -14.17 4.90
CA ILE A 262 0.40 -13.45 5.23
C ILE A 262 0.97 -12.74 4.00
N PHE A 263 1.01 -13.42 2.84
CA PHE A 263 1.45 -12.81 1.58
C PHE A 263 0.53 -11.69 1.11
N GLY A 264 -0.79 -11.81 1.33
CA GLY A 264 -1.77 -10.75 1.07
C GLY A 264 -1.46 -9.47 1.84
N ILE A 265 -1.29 -9.58 3.16
CA ILE A 265 -0.91 -8.46 4.02
C ILE A 265 0.45 -7.88 3.59
N PHE A 266 1.46 -8.73 3.39
CA PHE A 266 2.80 -8.28 3.02
C PHE A 266 2.81 -7.48 1.71
N ILE A 267 2.23 -8.03 0.64
CA ILE A 267 2.21 -7.38 -0.68
C ILE A 267 1.42 -6.07 -0.63
N PHE A 268 0.25 -6.07 0.01
CA PHE A 268 -0.59 -4.87 0.13
C PHE A 268 0.10 -3.76 0.94
N THR A 269 0.63 -4.08 2.12
CA THR A 269 1.30 -3.11 3.00
C THR A 269 2.59 -2.60 2.37
N PHE A 270 3.41 -3.48 1.76
CA PHE A 270 4.64 -3.07 1.08
C PHE A 270 4.35 -2.10 -0.07
N TYR A 271 3.34 -2.40 -0.90
CA TYR A 271 2.95 -1.54 -2.01
C TYR A 271 2.50 -0.15 -1.53
N HIS A 272 1.57 -0.09 -0.57
CA HIS A 272 1.06 1.20 -0.07
C HIS A 272 2.14 2.00 0.70
N LEU A 273 3.05 1.34 1.41
CA LEU A 273 4.21 2.02 2.01
C LEU A 273 5.14 2.62 0.95
N MET A 274 5.43 1.90 -0.14
CA MET A 274 6.25 2.43 -1.24
C MET A 274 5.53 3.55 -2.01
N LEU A 275 4.20 3.50 -2.09
CA LEU A 275 3.35 4.57 -2.65
C LEU A 275 3.46 5.86 -1.82
N ASP A 276 3.25 5.79 -0.50
CA ASP A 276 3.37 6.94 0.42
C ASP A 276 4.77 7.55 0.40
N ILE A 277 5.82 6.73 0.39
CA ILE A 277 7.21 7.21 0.30
C ILE A 277 7.47 7.88 -1.07
N SER A 278 6.87 7.36 -2.14
CA SER A 278 7.01 7.93 -3.50
C SER A 278 6.28 9.26 -3.65
N SER A 279 5.05 9.39 -3.14
CA SER A 279 4.29 10.64 -3.17
C SER A 279 5.01 11.73 -2.37
N GLN A 280 5.41 11.43 -1.13
CA GLN A 280 6.16 12.36 -0.28
C GLN A 280 7.48 12.80 -0.92
N TYR A 281 8.24 11.88 -1.51
CA TYR A 281 9.49 12.20 -2.20
C TYR A 281 9.26 13.10 -3.43
N TYR A 282 8.23 12.83 -4.23
CA TYR A 282 7.88 13.64 -5.40
C TYR A 282 7.47 15.06 -4.99
N ILE A 283 6.54 15.19 -4.04
CA ILE A 283 6.04 16.47 -3.54
C ILE A 283 7.19 17.27 -2.90
N PHE A 284 8.03 16.62 -2.08
CA PHE A 284 9.20 17.27 -1.47
C PHE A 284 10.16 17.81 -2.53
N ASN A 285 10.58 16.98 -3.49
CA ASN A 285 11.48 17.45 -4.54
C ASN A 285 10.89 18.63 -5.31
N LYS A 286 9.64 18.53 -5.77
CA LYS A 286 9.01 19.59 -6.58
C LYS A 286 8.86 20.90 -5.81
N LEU A 287 8.40 20.85 -4.56
CA LEU A 287 8.23 22.06 -3.73
C LEU A 287 9.56 22.68 -3.31
N PHE A 288 10.57 21.86 -2.96
CA PHE A 288 11.88 22.38 -2.56
C PHE A 288 12.70 22.86 -3.76
N GLU A 289 12.61 22.22 -4.93
CA GLU A 289 13.24 22.69 -6.17
C GLU A 289 12.70 24.07 -6.57
N ILE A 290 11.37 24.26 -6.59
CA ILE A 290 10.74 25.59 -6.80
C ILE A 290 11.27 26.62 -5.79
N LYS A 291 11.39 26.24 -4.51
CA LYS A 291 11.85 27.15 -3.45
C LYS A 291 13.35 27.44 -3.47
N ILE A 292 14.18 26.53 -3.99
CA ILE A 292 15.63 26.71 -4.18
C ILE A 292 15.92 27.53 -5.46
N ILE A 293 15.14 27.34 -6.53
CA ILE A 293 15.18 28.22 -7.71
C ILE A 293 14.85 29.66 -7.30
N SER A 294 13.86 29.84 -6.42
CA SER A 294 13.53 31.15 -5.81
C SER A 294 14.60 31.68 -4.83
N ASN A 295 15.55 30.86 -4.36
CA ASN A 295 16.47 31.25 -3.30
C ASN A 295 17.84 30.56 -3.47
N LYS A 296 18.70 31.15 -4.30
CA LYS A 296 20.04 30.64 -4.65
C LYS A 296 20.91 30.35 -3.42
N LYS A 297 20.96 29.07 -3.00
CA LYS A 297 22.08 28.45 -2.28
C LYS A 297 21.94 26.92 -2.30
N ASN A 298 22.80 26.25 -3.08
CA ASN A 298 22.79 24.79 -3.24
C ASN A 298 23.57 24.09 -2.12
N VAL A 299 22.85 23.55 -1.13
CA VAL A 299 23.35 22.44 -0.29
C VAL A 299 22.17 21.51 -0.01
N GLN A 300 22.26 20.24 -0.40
CA GLN A 300 21.22 19.26 -0.08
C GLN A 300 21.82 17.89 0.25
N ALA A 301 21.75 17.52 1.53
CA ALA A 301 22.00 16.15 1.97
C ALA A 301 20.80 15.28 1.57
N LYS A 302 21.06 14.15 0.89
CA LYS A 302 19.99 13.22 0.48
C LYS A 302 19.40 12.51 1.72
N PRO A 303 18.05 12.36 1.82
CA PRO A 303 17.40 11.67 2.93
C PRO A 303 17.93 10.24 3.13
N PHE A 304 17.88 9.75 4.39
CA PHE A 304 18.41 8.43 4.74
C PHE A 304 17.79 7.29 3.93
N PHE A 305 16.46 7.31 3.71
CA PHE A 305 15.77 6.29 2.91
C PHE A 305 16.25 6.23 1.44
N LEU A 306 16.79 7.33 0.90
CA LEU A 306 17.39 7.39 -0.44
C LEU A 306 18.76 6.68 -0.54
N ARG A 307 19.32 6.20 0.57
CA ARG A 307 20.54 5.41 0.61
C ARG A 307 20.28 3.93 0.29
N CYS A 308 19.10 3.42 0.60
CA CYS A 308 18.70 2.04 0.30
C CYS A 308 18.53 1.83 -1.22
N PHE A 309 19.18 0.82 -1.78
CA PHE A 309 19.09 0.50 -3.21
C PHE A 309 17.67 0.13 -3.64
N PHE A 310 17.02 -0.79 -2.91
CA PHE A 310 15.66 -1.24 -3.22
C PHE A 310 14.67 -0.08 -3.18
N THR A 311 14.71 0.76 -2.15
CA THR A 311 13.84 1.95 -2.06
C THR A 311 14.01 2.87 -3.26
N ARG A 312 15.24 3.12 -3.75
CA ARG A 312 15.47 3.90 -4.98
C ARG A 312 14.89 3.27 -6.25
N VAL A 313 14.85 1.94 -6.33
CA VAL A 313 14.24 1.22 -7.46
C VAL A 313 12.71 1.36 -7.40
N PHE A 314 12.10 1.07 -6.26
CA PHE A 314 10.65 1.21 -6.08
C PHE A 314 10.15 2.67 -6.23
N LEU A 315 10.93 3.66 -5.76
CA LEU A 315 10.67 5.10 -5.98
C LEU A 315 10.59 5.51 -7.46
N LYS A 316 11.16 4.73 -8.38
CA LYS A 316 11.01 4.95 -9.83
C LYS A 316 9.88 4.11 -10.43
N ILE A 317 9.73 2.88 -9.95
CA ILE A 317 8.73 1.93 -10.46
C ILE A 317 7.31 2.38 -10.10
N ILE A 318 7.01 2.64 -8.81
CA ILE A 318 5.64 2.94 -8.38
C ILE A 318 5.03 4.14 -9.12
N PRO A 319 5.70 5.31 -9.25
CA PRO A 319 5.14 6.42 -10.01
C PRO A 319 4.97 6.15 -11.51
N PHE A 320 5.77 5.24 -12.08
CA PHE A 320 5.63 4.81 -13.47
C PHE A 320 4.45 3.85 -13.67
N LEU A 321 4.19 2.93 -12.73
CA LEU A 321 3.15 1.90 -12.85
C LEU A 321 1.75 2.51 -12.90
N GLU A 322 1.42 3.44 -12.00
CA GLU A 322 0.10 4.08 -11.91
C GLU A 322 0.04 5.49 -12.52
N GLY A 323 1.19 6.10 -12.85
CA GLY A 323 1.24 7.47 -13.34
C GLY A 323 1.12 8.55 -12.24
N LEU A 324 1.45 8.22 -10.98
CA LEU A 324 1.32 9.07 -9.79
C LEU A 324 1.73 10.53 -10.01
N ASN A 325 2.86 10.77 -10.69
CA ASN A 325 3.37 12.11 -10.95
C ASN A 325 2.34 12.99 -11.71
N TYR A 326 1.58 12.41 -12.65
CA TYR A 326 0.55 13.14 -13.40
C TYR A 326 -0.67 13.45 -12.53
N SER A 327 -1.05 12.55 -11.63
CA SER A 327 -2.16 12.78 -10.68
C SER A 327 -1.79 13.86 -9.66
N LEU A 328 -0.58 13.80 -9.10
CA LEU A 328 -0.06 14.83 -8.18
C LEU A 328 0.12 16.18 -8.88
N ASP A 329 0.57 16.21 -10.14
CA ASP A 329 0.70 17.45 -10.91
C ASP A 329 -0.65 18.07 -11.26
N TYR A 330 -1.66 17.25 -11.55
CA TYR A 330 -3.02 17.73 -11.71
C TYR A 330 -3.54 18.32 -10.40
N ALA A 331 -3.39 17.62 -9.28
CA ALA A 331 -3.83 18.09 -7.96
C ALA A 331 -3.14 19.41 -7.54
N LEU A 332 -1.82 19.51 -7.71
CA LEU A 332 -1.03 20.70 -7.34
C LEU A 332 -1.31 21.92 -8.23
N SER A 333 -1.58 21.72 -9.53
CA SER A 333 -1.87 22.80 -10.47
C SER A 333 -3.33 23.27 -10.43
N LYS A 334 -4.25 22.39 -9.98
CA LYS A 334 -5.68 22.65 -9.87
C LYS A 334 -6.17 22.45 -8.43
N ASN A 335 -5.52 23.13 -7.47
CA ASN A 335 -5.83 23.09 -6.03
C ASN A 335 -7.31 23.38 -5.62
N ALA A 336 -8.18 23.78 -6.56
CA ALA A 336 -9.60 24.02 -6.35
C ALA A 336 -10.54 22.99 -7.03
N ASP A 337 -10.02 22.02 -7.78
CA ASP A 337 -10.82 21.01 -8.51
C ASP A 337 -11.02 19.74 -7.69
N PHE A 338 -11.59 19.91 -6.48
CA PHE A 338 -11.84 18.82 -5.52
C PHE A 338 -12.69 17.69 -6.14
N SER A 339 -13.61 18.03 -7.04
CA SER A 339 -14.52 17.11 -7.75
C SER A 339 -13.83 15.97 -8.51
N THR A 340 -12.56 16.16 -8.89
CA THR A 340 -11.86 15.19 -9.75
C THR A 340 -11.32 14.00 -8.97
N PHE A 341 -11.06 14.13 -7.66
CA PHE A 341 -10.52 13.06 -6.82
C PHE A 341 -11.40 12.71 -5.61
N CYS A 342 -12.23 13.65 -5.14
CA CYS A 342 -13.05 13.49 -3.94
C CYS A 342 -14.53 13.75 -4.24
N ILE A 343 -15.41 13.02 -3.55
CA ILE A 343 -16.83 13.36 -3.39
C ILE A 343 -17.01 14.06 -2.03
N CYS A 344 -16.21 15.10 -1.78
CA CYS A 344 -16.36 15.91 -0.56
C CYS A 344 -17.56 16.85 -0.72
N GLU A 345 -18.47 16.85 0.26
CA GLU A 345 -19.50 17.88 0.37
C GLU A 345 -18.88 19.28 0.57
N GLU A 346 -19.59 20.30 0.09
CA GLU A 346 -19.17 21.71 0.15
C GLU A 346 -19.02 22.25 1.60
N SER A 347 -19.41 21.49 2.61
CA SER A 347 -19.35 21.87 4.03
C SER A 347 -17.92 21.94 4.61
N ALA A 348 -16.92 21.35 3.93
CA ALA A 348 -15.52 21.39 4.37
C ALA A 348 -14.73 22.64 3.94
N MET A 349 -15.39 23.68 3.38
CA MET A 349 -14.77 24.90 2.83
C MET A 349 -14.09 25.86 3.85
N ALA A 350 -13.83 25.44 5.08
CA ALA A 350 -13.38 26.30 6.18
C ALA A 350 -11.88 26.17 6.57
N MET A 351 -11.01 25.69 5.66
CA MET A 351 -9.55 25.65 5.85
C MET A 351 -8.82 26.43 4.73
N PRO A 352 -7.72 27.14 5.05
CA PRO A 352 -7.09 28.05 4.09
C PRO A 352 -6.47 27.31 2.90
N ALA A 353 -6.68 27.87 1.71
CA ALA A 353 -6.45 27.26 0.38
C ALA A 353 -4.97 27.10 -0.04
N ALA A 354 -4.08 26.74 0.89
CA ALA A 354 -2.68 26.43 0.62
C ALA A 354 -2.44 24.91 0.64
N ALA A 355 -1.99 24.35 -0.48
CA ALA A 355 -1.68 22.92 -0.61
C ALA A 355 -0.61 22.41 0.39
N CYS A 356 0.18 23.32 0.95
CA CYS A 356 1.03 23.10 2.11
C CYS A 356 0.98 24.33 3.02
N SER A 357 0.83 24.14 4.33
CA SER A 357 1.17 25.16 5.33
C SER A 357 2.52 24.83 5.95
N LEU A 358 3.38 25.85 6.04
CA LEU A 358 4.76 25.72 6.53
C LEU A 358 4.85 26.40 7.89
N GLN A 359 4.57 25.66 8.96
CA GLN A 359 4.52 26.22 10.31
C GLN A 359 5.88 26.11 10.98
N LYS A 360 6.46 27.26 11.37
CA LYS A 360 7.69 27.32 12.17
C LYS A 360 7.30 27.24 13.65
N SER A 361 7.82 26.25 14.38
CA SER A 361 7.62 26.18 15.83
C SER A 361 8.32 27.35 16.51
N SER A 362 7.67 27.99 17.48
CA SER A 362 8.25 29.07 18.28
C SER A 362 9.24 28.60 19.35
N LYS A 363 9.34 27.28 19.58
CA LYS A 363 10.24 26.68 20.60
C LYS A 363 11.36 25.80 20.05
N GLU A 364 11.30 25.37 18.79
CA GLU A 364 12.34 24.57 18.13
C GLU A 364 12.51 25.07 16.69
N ASN A 365 13.74 25.13 16.15
CA ASN A 365 14.04 25.55 14.77
C ASN A 365 13.63 24.49 13.72
N LYS A 366 12.40 23.95 13.83
CA LYS A 366 11.87 22.87 13.00
C LYS A 366 10.78 23.38 12.09
N ILE A 367 10.85 22.92 10.84
CA ILE A 367 9.90 23.25 9.78
C ILE A 367 8.90 22.10 9.68
N CYS A 368 7.67 22.32 10.15
CA CYS A 368 6.58 21.39 9.90
C CYS A 368 5.96 21.67 8.53
N VAL A 369 5.96 20.67 7.66
CA VAL A 369 5.22 20.69 6.39
C VAL A 369 3.91 19.96 6.61
N ASN A 370 2.81 20.71 6.71
CA ASN A 370 1.46 20.15 6.74
C ASN A 370 0.90 20.17 5.32
N TYR A 371 0.74 18.99 4.72
CA TYR A 371 0.04 18.81 3.45
C TYR A 371 -1.47 19.01 3.62
N SER A 372 -2.16 19.53 2.61
CA SER A 372 -3.62 19.54 2.59
C SER A 372 -4.17 18.12 2.43
N ASP A 373 -5.28 17.82 3.10
CA ASP A 373 -5.89 16.49 3.02
C ASP A 373 -6.28 16.15 1.57
N HIS A 374 -6.73 17.12 0.76
CA HIS A 374 -6.98 16.96 -0.69
C HIS A 374 -5.81 16.33 -1.46
N LEU A 375 -4.56 16.69 -1.14
CA LEU A 375 -3.39 16.11 -1.79
C LEU A 375 -3.19 14.65 -1.39
N PHE A 376 -3.53 14.27 -0.15
CA PHE A 376 -3.56 12.87 0.28
C PHE A 376 -4.68 12.09 -0.43
N HIS A 377 -5.92 12.61 -0.43
CA HIS A 377 -7.04 11.98 -1.13
C HIS A 377 -6.77 11.76 -2.62
N SER A 378 -6.02 12.67 -3.28
CA SER A 378 -5.69 12.58 -4.71
C SER A 378 -4.95 11.30 -5.14
N TYR A 379 -4.25 10.63 -4.20
CA TYR A 379 -3.58 9.36 -4.47
C TYR A 379 -3.96 8.23 -3.50
N ALA A 380 -4.33 8.52 -2.25
CA ALA A 380 -4.68 7.50 -1.25
C ALA A 380 -6.20 7.30 -1.08
N GLY A 381 -7.03 8.22 -1.57
CA GLY A 381 -8.47 8.23 -1.32
C GLY A 381 -8.84 8.59 0.12
N ASP A 382 -10.11 8.38 0.48
CA ASP A 382 -10.69 8.77 1.78
C ASP A 382 -10.30 7.84 2.95
N GLY A 383 -9.31 6.97 2.74
CA GLY A 383 -9.02 5.84 3.61
C GLY A 383 -8.66 6.23 5.04
N THR A 384 -9.55 5.91 5.98
CA THR A 384 -9.36 6.17 7.41
C THR A 384 -8.23 5.36 8.04
N ILE A 385 -7.80 4.27 7.40
CA ILE A 385 -6.74 3.39 7.91
C ILE A 385 -5.37 3.88 7.44
N ASN A 386 -4.73 4.69 8.27
CA ASN A 386 -3.35 5.10 8.05
C ASN A 386 -2.37 3.95 8.37
N PHE A 387 -1.49 3.56 7.43
CA PHE A 387 -0.36 2.64 7.67
C PHE A 387 0.79 3.28 8.47
N LEU A 388 0.45 4.19 9.40
CA LEU A 388 1.39 4.98 10.21
C LEU A 388 1.97 4.19 11.40
N LEU A 389 2.59 3.03 11.12
CA LEU A 389 3.77 2.65 11.88
C LEU A 389 4.86 3.73 11.71
N PHE A 390 4.89 4.40 10.54
CA PHE A 390 5.74 5.55 10.24
C PHE A 390 5.10 6.92 10.54
N LYS A 391 4.42 7.08 11.68
CA LYS A 391 4.13 8.42 12.24
C LYS A 391 5.41 9.24 12.49
N PHE A 392 6.57 8.57 12.51
CA PHE A 392 7.92 9.13 12.48
C PHE A 392 8.25 9.94 11.21
N LEU A 393 7.58 9.71 10.07
CA LEU A 393 7.75 10.52 8.85
C LEU A 393 6.78 11.71 8.79
N ARG A 394 5.57 11.57 9.34
CA ARG A 394 4.68 12.74 9.59
C ARG A 394 5.20 13.64 10.73
N ARG A 395 6.13 13.13 11.55
CA ARG A 395 6.96 13.88 12.50
C ARG A 395 8.44 13.59 12.26
N ILE A 396 8.98 14.01 11.11
CA ILE A 396 10.43 14.22 11.00
C ILE A 396 10.80 15.38 11.93
N LYS A 397 10.98 15.08 13.23
CA LYS A 397 11.96 15.76 14.06
C LYS A 397 13.32 15.31 13.52
N MET A 398 13.85 16.04 12.54
CA MET A 398 15.30 16.18 12.47
C MET A 398 15.64 17.14 13.60
N ASP A 399 16.37 16.63 14.58
CA ASP A 399 16.94 17.39 15.68
C ASP A 399 18.17 18.20 15.20
#